data_AF-A0A967JVS2-F1
#
_entry.id   AF-A0A967JVS2-F1
#
_cell.length_a   1.000
_cell.length_b   1.000
_cell.length_c   1.000
_cell.angle_alpha   90.00
_cell.angle_beta   90.00
_cell.angle_gamma   90.00
#
_symmetry.space_group_name_H-M   'P 1'
#
loop_
_entity.id
_entity.type
_entity.pdbx_description
1 polymer ?
#
loop_
_entity_poly.entity_id
_entity_poly.type
_entity_poly.pdbx_seq_one_letter_code
_entity_poly.pdbx_strand_id
1 'polypeptide(L)'
;MRLWTRFAVNGVVVAAAGWVLAQAGGALAARTRLSATVVGAVLTAASTSLPQLITAVAAVRLGALTLAAGDVVGDKAFDTLLIAFSDAAYRDGSVYAAVSGYQVFLLALTILLIGVLLMGLLHREKHGFANIGLESVLVIVLYLGSLALLAASA
;
A
#
# COMPACT_ATOMS: atom_id res chain seq x y z
N MET A 1 10.74 28.23 8.16
CA MET A 1 10.64 27.44 9.42
C MET A 1 9.21 27.10 9.86
N ARG A 2 8.21 27.99 9.71
CA ARG A 2 6.80 27.68 10.04
C ARG A 2 6.17 26.52 9.25
N LEU A 3 6.59 26.28 8.00
CA LEU A 3 6.08 25.15 7.21
C LEU A 3 6.58 23.79 7.72
N TRP A 4 7.89 23.69 7.97
CA TRP A 4 8.54 22.48 8.47
C TRP A 4 8.00 22.04 9.83
N THR A 5 7.74 23.00 10.72
CA THR A 5 7.13 22.73 12.03
C THR A 5 5.69 22.23 11.89
N ARG A 6 4.87 22.84 11.02
CA ARG A 6 3.52 22.34 10.73
C ARG A 6 3.55 20.93 10.12
N PHE A 7 4.46 20.67 9.19
CA PHE A 7 4.64 19.36 8.61
C PHE A 7 5.02 18.32 9.67
N ALA A 8 6.00 18.61 10.52
CA ALA A 8 6.42 17.73 11.60
C ALA A 8 5.28 17.42 12.59
N VAL A 9 4.54 18.45 13.01
CA VAL A 9 3.38 18.28 13.91
C VAL A 9 2.30 17.42 13.26
N ASN A 10 1.94 17.70 12.01
CA ASN A 10 0.95 16.89 11.30
C ASN A 10 1.42 15.44 11.09
N GLY A 11 2.71 15.23 10.78
CA GLY A 11 3.30 13.91 10.67
C GLY A 11 3.19 13.11 11.97
N VAL A 12 3.48 13.74 13.12
CA VAL A 12 3.31 13.12 14.44
C VAL A 12 1.84 12.78 14.71
N VAL A 13 0.91 13.66 14.35
CA VAL A 13 -0.53 13.41 14.50
C VAL A 13 -0.98 12.21 13.66
N VAL A 14 -0.54 12.12 12.40
CA VAL A 14 -0.86 10.98 11.52
C VAL A 14 -0.28 9.67 12.08
N ALA A 15 0.97 9.69 12.55
CA ALA A 15 1.60 8.52 13.16
C ALA A 15 0.86 8.05 14.41
N ALA A 16 0.48 8.98 15.30
CA ALA A 16 -0.29 8.68 16.49
C ALA A 16 -1.69 8.13 16.14
N ALA A 17 -2.37 8.71 15.14
CA ALA A 17 -3.66 8.22 14.68
C ALA A 17 -3.59 6.80 14.12
N GLY A 18 -2.55 6.49 13.31
CA GLY A 18 -2.30 5.14 12.80
C GLY A 18 -2.07 4.13 13.94
N TRP A 19 -1.30 4.50 14.96
CA TRP A 19 -1.07 3.66 16.14
C TRP A 19 -2.34 3.39 16.96
N VAL A 20 -3.18 4.42 17.16
CA VAL A 20 -4.48 4.25 17.83
C VAL A 20 -5.42 3.36 17.02
N LEU A 21 -5.43 3.51 15.70
CA LEU A 21 -6.24 2.68 14.80
C LEU A 21 -5.85 1.20 14.88
N ALA A 22 -4.54 0.91 14.91
CA ALA A 22 -4.03 -0.45 15.09
C ALA A 22 -4.47 -1.07 16.43
N GLN A 23 -4.40 -0.32 17.53
CA GLN A 23 -4.86 -0.78 18.85
C GLN A 23 -6.37 -1.01 18.89
N ALA A 24 -7.15 -0.10 18.32
CA ALA A 24 -8.60 -0.26 18.20
C ALA A 24 -8.96 -1.53 17.41
N GLY A 25 -8.18 -1.82 16.36
CA GLY A 25 -8.30 -3.07 15.62
C GLY A 25 -8.07 -4.31 16.50
N GLY A 26 -6.99 -4.34 17.27
CA GLY A 26 -6.70 -5.43 18.21
C GLY A 26 -7.82 -5.63 19.25
N ALA A 27 -8.39 -4.54 19.76
CA ALA A 27 -9.53 -4.60 20.69
C ALA A 27 -10.81 -5.14 20.02
N LEU A 28 -11.05 -4.79 18.75
CA LEU A 28 -12.17 -5.32 17.97
C LEU A 28 -12.03 -6.83 17.73
N ALA A 29 -10.80 -7.31 17.51
CA ALA A 29 -10.47 -8.72 17.38
C ALA A 29 -10.97 -9.54 18.57
N ALA A 30 -10.60 -9.07 19.76
CA ALA A 30 -10.86 -9.77 21.02
C ALA A 30 -12.36 -9.88 21.30
N ARG A 31 -13.18 -8.98 20.74
CA ARG A 31 -14.63 -8.93 20.99
C ARG A 31 -15.48 -9.59 19.91
N THR A 32 -14.98 -9.73 18.68
CA THR A 32 -15.78 -10.18 17.52
C THR A 32 -15.71 -11.69 17.24
N ARG A 33 -14.96 -12.48 18.03
CA ARG A 33 -14.65 -13.92 17.76
C ARG A 33 -14.04 -14.17 16.36
N LEU A 34 -13.61 -13.13 15.66
CA LEU A 34 -12.84 -13.26 14.43
C LEU A 34 -11.48 -13.88 14.78
N SER A 35 -10.96 -14.75 13.90
CA SER A 35 -9.64 -15.32 14.13
C SER A 35 -8.61 -14.19 14.22
N ALA A 36 -7.63 -14.34 15.11
CA ALA A 36 -6.55 -13.37 15.28
C ALA A 36 -5.84 -13.07 13.93
N THR A 37 -5.81 -14.05 13.03
CA THR A 37 -5.28 -13.95 11.67
C THR A 37 -6.10 -13.02 10.78
N VAL A 38 -7.44 -13.15 10.75
CA VAL A 38 -8.31 -12.33 9.91
C VAL A 38 -8.30 -10.87 10.38
N VAL A 39 -8.35 -10.68 11.69
CA VAL A 39 -8.23 -9.34 12.29
C VAL A 39 -6.85 -8.76 11.98
N GLY A 40 -5.79 -9.52 12.25
CA GLY A 40 -4.42 -9.10 11.99
C GLY A 40 -4.25 -8.65 10.53
N ALA A 41 -4.72 -9.45 9.58
CA ALA A 41 -4.64 -9.11 8.16
C ALA A 41 -5.49 -7.89 7.78
N VAL A 42 -6.78 -7.87 8.14
CA VAL A 42 -7.72 -6.82 7.73
C VAL A 42 -7.41 -5.49 8.39
N LEU A 43 -7.08 -5.48 9.69
CA LEU A 43 -6.81 -4.24 10.42
C LEU A 43 -5.42 -3.71 10.14
N THR A 44 -4.43 -4.58 9.92
CA THR A 44 -3.12 -4.14 9.44
C THR A 44 -3.29 -3.50 8.06
N ALA A 45 -3.97 -4.18 7.12
CA ALA A 45 -4.23 -3.63 5.79
C ALA A 45 -5.03 -2.32 5.84
N ALA A 46 -6.06 -2.22 6.67
CA ALA A 46 -6.83 -0.99 6.82
C ALA A 46 -5.98 0.14 7.44
N SER A 47 -5.18 -0.16 8.46
CA SER A 47 -4.37 0.84 9.17
C SER A 47 -3.26 1.44 8.31
N THR A 48 -2.74 0.70 7.34
CA THR A 48 -1.71 1.18 6.41
C THR A 48 -2.29 1.79 5.14
N SER A 49 -3.32 1.17 4.56
CA SER A 49 -3.87 1.62 3.27
C SER A 49 -4.87 2.79 3.38
N LEU A 50 -5.57 2.97 4.50
CA LEU A 50 -6.48 4.11 4.66
C LEU A 50 -5.75 5.46 4.66
N PRO A 51 -4.65 5.66 5.42
CA PRO A 51 -3.86 6.88 5.33
C PRO A 51 -3.37 7.16 3.92
N GLN A 52 -2.87 6.14 3.22
CA GLN A 52 -2.39 6.25 1.83
C GLN A 52 -3.52 6.64 0.86
N LEU A 53 -4.71 6.08 1.02
CA LEU A 53 -5.87 6.46 0.22
C LEU A 53 -6.21 7.95 0.44
N ILE A 54 -6.15 8.42 1.68
CA ILE A 54 -6.42 9.82 2.02
C ILE A 54 -5.35 10.75 1.42
N THR A 55 -4.06 10.41 1.53
CA THR A 55 -2.97 11.22 0.95
C THR A 55 -3.05 11.25 -0.57
N ALA A 56 -3.30 10.11 -1.21
CA ALA A 56 -3.48 10.03 -2.66
C ALA A 56 -4.67 10.88 -3.15
N VAL A 57 -5.84 10.75 -2.51
CA VAL A 57 -7.02 11.55 -2.85
C VAL A 57 -6.77 13.04 -2.63
N ALA A 58 -6.11 13.42 -1.54
CA ALA A 58 -5.76 14.81 -1.26
C ALA A 58 -4.81 15.38 -2.34
N ALA A 59 -3.79 14.62 -2.74
CA ALA A 59 -2.86 15.02 -3.79
C ALA A 59 -3.55 15.21 -5.15
N VAL A 60 -4.46 14.30 -5.52
CA VAL A 60 -5.28 14.42 -6.74
C VAL A 60 -6.17 15.66 -6.70
N ARG A 61 -6.84 15.92 -5.57
CA ARG A 61 -7.70 17.12 -5.40
C ARG A 61 -6.93 18.43 -5.48
N LEU A 62 -5.63 18.42 -5.15
CA LEU A 62 -4.73 19.56 -5.30
C LEU A 62 -4.12 19.69 -6.71
N GLY A 63 -4.46 18.79 -7.64
CA GLY A 63 -3.86 18.72 -8.97
C GLY A 63 -2.41 18.23 -8.97
N ALA A 64 -1.92 17.73 -7.83
CA ALA A 64 -0.54 17.30 -7.63
C ALA A 64 -0.37 15.81 -7.99
N LEU A 65 -0.63 15.45 -9.25
CA LEU A 65 -0.53 14.06 -9.75
C LEU A 65 0.86 13.46 -9.57
N THR A 66 1.92 14.25 -9.73
CA THR A 66 3.30 13.81 -9.48
C THR A 66 3.55 13.50 -8.01
N LEU A 67 2.88 14.20 -7.09
CA LEU A 67 2.94 13.92 -5.66
C LEU A 67 2.21 12.61 -5.33
N ALA A 68 1.03 12.38 -5.91
CA ALA A 68 0.28 11.13 -5.72
C ALA A 68 1.07 9.91 -6.25
N ALA A 69 1.69 10.02 -7.43
CA ALA A 69 2.54 8.96 -7.96
C ALA A 69 3.81 8.77 -7.12
N GLY A 70 4.42 9.86 -6.66
CA GLY A 70 5.58 9.83 -5.77
C GLY A 70 5.30 9.17 -4.42
N ASP A 71 4.10 9.36 -3.87
CA ASP A 71 3.63 8.71 -2.64
C ASP A 71 3.62 7.17 -2.81
N VAL A 72 2.99 6.67 -3.87
CA VAL A 72 2.93 5.22 -4.16
C VAL A 72 4.32 4.62 -4.37
N VAL A 73 5.17 5.27 -5.17
CA VAL A 73 6.52 4.74 -5.46
C VAL A 73 7.42 4.82 -4.22
N GLY A 74 7.35 5.93 -3.49
CA GLY A 74 8.12 6.14 -2.26
C GLY A 74 7.78 5.11 -1.18
N ASP A 75 6.50 4.80 -1.03
CA ASP A 75 6.01 3.78 -0.10
C ASP A 75 6.59 2.40 -0.41
N LYS A 76 6.55 1.95 -1.67
CA LYS A 76 7.12 0.66 -2.08
C LYS A 76 8.64 0.59 -1.94
N ALA A 77 9.32 1.71 -2.18
CA ALA A 77 10.76 1.80 -1.93
C ALA A 77 11.08 1.70 -0.43
N PHE A 78 10.31 2.39 0.42
CA PHE A 78 10.48 2.37 1.87
C PHE A 78 10.17 0.99 2.47
N ASP A 79 9.08 0.33 2.04
CA ASP A 79 8.75 -1.04 2.44
C ASP A 79 9.90 -2.01 2.13
N THR A 80 10.48 -1.90 0.93
CA THR A 80 11.63 -2.73 0.52
C THR A 80 12.85 -2.48 1.42
N LEU A 81 13.10 -1.22 1.78
CA LEU A 81 14.17 -0.86 2.71
C LEU A 81 13.92 -1.44 4.12
N LEU A 82 12.68 -1.43 4.61
CA LEU A 82 12.32 -2.04 5.89
C LEU A 82 12.56 -3.55 5.90
N ILE A 83 12.33 -4.24 4.79
CA ILE A 83 12.67 -5.67 4.66
C ILE A 83 14.18 -5.87 4.79
N ALA A 84 15.01 -5.01 4.17
CA ALA A 84 16.46 -5.10 4.30
C ALA A 84 16.93 -4.92 5.76
N PHE A 85 16.35 -3.98 6.50
CA PHE A 85 16.63 -3.84 7.93
C PHE A 85 16.12 -5.03 8.75
N SER A 86 14.97 -5.59 8.38
CA SER A 86 14.39 -6.77 9.04
C SER A 86 15.25 -8.02 8.82
N ASP A 87 15.80 -8.20 7.62
CA ASP A 87 16.74 -9.29 7.29
C ASP A 87 18.02 -9.19 8.14
N ALA A 88 18.54 -7.98 8.36
CA ALA A 88 19.67 -7.77 9.26
C ALA A 88 19.36 -8.09 10.74
N ALA A 89 18.09 -7.97 11.15
CA ALA A 89 17.65 -8.28 12.51
C ALA A 89 17.24 -9.75 12.70
N TYR A 90 16.97 -10.47 11.60
CA TYR A 90 16.53 -11.86 11.62
C TYR A 90 17.71 -12.80 11.90
N ARG A 91 17.60 -13.61 12.95
CA ARG A 91 18.72 -14.45 13.44
C ARG A 91 18.63 -15.92 13.02
N ASP A 92 17.47 -16.35 12.54
CA ASP A 92 17.18 -17.76 12.21
C ASP A 92 17.39 -18.08 10.71
N GLY A 93 18.13 -17.24 9.98
CA GLY A 93 18.43 -17.40 8.56
C GLY A 93 18.14 -16.13 7.75
N SER A 94 18.00 -16.26 6.43
CA SER A 94 17.56 -15.15 5.57
C SER A 94 16.04 -15.07 5.53
N VAL A 95 15.49 -13.86 5.66
CA VAL A 95 14.05 -13.57 5.47
C VAL A 95 13.60 -14.03 4.08
N TYR A 96 14.49 -13.98 3.10
CA TYR A 96 14.24 -14.44 1.73
C TYR A 96 14.06 -15.96 1.62
N ALA A 97 14.66 -16.76 2.51
CA ALA A 97 14.50 -18.21 2.51
C ALA A 97 13.13 -18.66 3.06
N ALA A 98 12.45 -17.79 3.81
CA ALA A 98 11.10 -18.02 4.33
C ALA A 98 9.99 -17.57 3.35
N VAL A 99 10.36 -17.10 2.16
CA VAL A 99 9.41 -16.60 1.15
C VAL A 99 8.68 -17.76 0.50
N SER A 100 7.35 -17.77 0.63
CA SER A 100 6.47 -18.73 -0.03
C SER A 100 6.24 -18.35 -1.51
N GLY A 101 5.85 -19.32 -2.35
CA GLY A 101 5.47 -19.05 -3.74
C GLY A 101 4.33 -18.01 -3.88
N TYR A 102 3.47 -17.91 -2.86
CA TYR A 102 2.44 -16.88 -2.76
C TYR A 102 3.04 -15.47 -2.65
N GLN A 103 4.07 -15.26 -1.82
CA GLN A 103 4.75 -13.97 -1.75
C GLN A 103 5.42 -13.61 -3.08
N VAL A 104 6.03 -14.58 -3.77
CA VAL A 104 6.66 -14.34 -5.08
C VAL A 104 5.63 -13.85 -6.10
N PHE A 105 4.44 -14.45 -6.12
CA PHE A 105 3.33 -14.00 -6.97
C PHE A 105 2.90 -12.56 -6.66
N LEU A 106 2.72 -12.21 -5.37
CA LEU A 106 2.36 -10.85 -4.97
C LEU A 106 3.43 -9.81 -5.32
N LEU A 107 4.71 -10.16 -5.18
CA LEU A 107 5.83 -9.30 -5.58
C LEU A 107 5.84 -9.07 -7.11
N ALA A 108 5.68 -10.13 -7.89
CA ALA A 108 5.60 -10.03 -9.35
C ALA A 108 4.41 -9.17 -9.80
N LEU A 109 3.25 -9.36 -9.18
CA LEU A 109 2.06 -8.52 -9.43
C LEU A 109 2.35 -7.05 -9.08
N THR A 110 2.98 -6.78 -7.93
CA THR A 110 3.32 -5.41 -7.52
C THR A 110 4.24 -4.74 -8.54
N ILE A 111 5.26 -5.45 -9.03
CA ILE A 111 6.16 -4.95 -10.08
C ILE A 111 5.38 -4.64 -11.36
N LEU A 112 4.48 -5.53 -11.78
CA LEU A 112 3.64 -5.33 -12.96
C LEU A 112 2.76 -4.07 -12.82
N LEU A 113 2.10 -3.89 -11.67
CA LEU A 113 1.25 -2.73 -11.40
C LEU A 113 2.03 -1.41 -11.39
N ILE A 114 3.23 -1.39 -10.81
CA ILE A 114 4.13 -0.22 -10.85
C ILE A 114 4.58 0.05 -12.30
N GLY A 115 4.83 -0.99 -13.10
CA GLY A 115 5.16 -0.86 -14.52
C GLY A 115 4.03 -0.21 -15.33
N VAL A 116 2.77 -0.60 -15.09
CA VAL A 116 1.60 0.04 -15.71
C VAL A 116 1.45 1.49 -15.25
N LEU A 117 1.67 1.78 -13.96
CA LEU A 117 1.67 3.16 -13.46
C LEU A 117 2.73 4.02 -14.17
N LEU A 118 3.95 3.48 -14.34
CA LEU A 118 5.03 4.15 -15.06
C LEU A 118 4.66 4.40 -16.53
N MET A 119 4.03 3.41 -17.20
CA MET A 119 3.53 3.58 -18.55
C MET A 119 2.53 4.75 -18.63
N GLY A 120 1.58 4.84 -17.70
CA GLY A 120 0.62 5.95 -17.66
C GLY A 120 1.26 7.32 -17.41
N LEU A 121 2.32 7.38 -16.60
CA LEU A 121 3.09 8.60 -16.41
C LEU A 121 3.85 9.02 -17.68
N LEU A 122 4.32 8.06 -18.48
CA LEU A 122 5.07 8.32 -19.72
C LEU A 122 4.18 8.63 -20.92
N HIS A 123 3.06 7.90 -21.10
CA HIS A 123 2.14 8.10 -22.21
C HIS A 123 1.19 9.29 -22.02
N ARG A 124 1.01 9.74 -20.77
CA ARG A 124 0.27 10.94 -20.36
C ARG A 124 -1.00 11.18 -21.20
N GLU A 125 -1.80 10.12 -21.31
CA GLU A 125 -3.13 10.12 -21.92
C GLU A 125 -4.01 11.16 -21.19
N LYS A 126 -4.52 12.15 -21.93
CA LYS A 126 -5.30 13.24 -21.34
C LYS A 126 -6.79 12.92 -21.20
N HIS A 127 -7.31 11.92 -21.94
CA HIS A 127 -8.74 11.57 -21.93
C HIS A 127 -8.96 10.09 -22.26
N GLY A 128 -9.31 9.28 -21.25
CA GLY A 128 -9.79 7.90 -21.41
C GLY A 128 -11.32 7.77 -21.23
N PHE A 129 -11.85 6.58 -21.49
CA PHE A 129 -13.28 6.27 -21.28
C PHE A 129 -13.64 6.47 -19.80
N ALA A 130 -14.71 7.25 -19.52
CA ALA A 130 -15.15 7.63 -18.17
C ALA A 130 -14.15 8.48 -17.33
N ASN A 131 -13.24 9.23 -17.97
CA ASN A 131 -12.23 10.06 -17.28
C ASN A 131 -11.17 9.24 -16.50
N ILE A 132 -11.08 7.95 -16.81
CA ILE A 132 -10.09 7.00 -16.30
C ILE A 132 -9.23 6.58 -17.50
N GLY A 133 -7.91 6.78 -17.42
CA GLY A 133 -6.97 6.32 -18.46
C GLY A 133 -7.00 4.79 -18.59
N LEU A 134 -6.67 4.28 -19.79
CA LEU A 134 -6.59 2.83 -20.05
C LEU A 134 -5.66 2.12 -19.04
N GLU A 135 -4.65 2.83 -18.56
CA GLU A 135 -3.68 2.35 -17.59
C GLU A 135 -4.32 2.11 -16.22
N SER A 136 -5.21 2.99 -15.78
CA SER A 136 -5.95 2.84 -14.52
C SER A 136 -6.97 1.69 -14.62
N VAL A 137 -7.62 1.51 -15.78
CA VAL A 137 -8.48 0.34 -16.02
C VAL A 137 -7.66 -0.94 -15.95
N LEU A 138 -6.48 -0.95 -16.57
CA LEU A 138 -5.57 -2.10 -16.57
C LEU A 138 -5.11 -2.45 -15.15
N VAL A 139 -4.78 -1.46 -14.32
CA VAL A 139 -4.47 -1.66 -12.89
C VAL A 139 -5.63 -2.33 -12.15
N ILE A 140 -6.86 -1.85 -12.34
CA ILE A 140 -8.05 -2.43 -11.70
C ILE A 140 -8.27 -3.87 -12.16
N VAL A 141 -8.20 -4.13 -13.46
CA VAL A 141 -8.41 -5.46 -14.03
C VAL A 141 -7.34 -6.45 -13.55
N LEU A 142 -6.07 -6.06 -13.55
CA LEU A 142 -4.97 -6.89 -13.07
C LEU A 142 -5.11 -7.19 -11.57
N TYR A 143 -5.47 -6.19 -10.77
CA TYR A 143 -5.68 -6.36 -9.33
C TYR A 143 -6.86 -7.29 -9.04
N LEU A 144 -8.04 -7.04 -9.63
CA LEU A 144 -9.22 -7.90 -9.44
C LEU A 144 -9.01 -9.30 -10.01
N GLY A 145 -8.36 -9.43 -11.16
CA GLY A 145 -8.01 -10.72 -11.76
C GLY A 145 -7.07 -11.53 -10.86
N SER A 146 -6.09 -10.88 -10.23
CA SER A 146 -5.20 -11.54 -9.26
C SER A 146 -5.95 -12.02 -8.02
N LEU A 147 -6.90 -11.23 -7.50
CA LEU A 147 -7.73 -11.63 -6.37
C LEU A 147 -8.61 -12.83 -6.72
N ALA A 148 -9.18 -12.86 -7.93
CA ALA A 148 -9.98 -13.98 -8.40
C ALA A 148 -9.15 -15.25 -8.56
N LEU A 149 -7.93 -15.15 -9.14
CA LEU A 149 -6.99 -16.27 -9.25
C LEU A 149 -6.59 -16.81 -7.88
N LEU A 150 -6.30 -15.92 -6.93
CA LEU A 150 -5.96 -16.30 -5.56
C LEU A 150 -7.13 -16.96 -4.83
N ALA A 151 -8.34 -16.43 -4.97
CA ALA A 151 -9.54 -17.02 -4.38
C ALA A 151 -9.89 -18.39 -5.00
N ALA A 152 -9.54 -18.64 -6.26
CA ALA A 152 -9.76 -19.92 -6.94
C ALA A 152 -8.69 -20.98 -6.63
N SER A 153 -7.54 -20.57 -6.04
CA SER A 153 -6.41 -21.44 -5.69
C SER A 153 -6.27 -21.72 -4.19
N ALA A 154 -7.15 -21.12 -3.38
CA ALA A 154 -7.32 -21.37 -1.95
C ALA A 154 -8.39 -22.45 -1.70
#